data_AF-W4GL39-F1
#
_entry.id   AF-W4GL39-F1
#
_cell.length_a   1.000
_cell.length_b   1.000
_cell.length_c   1.000
_cell.angle_alpha   90.00
_cell.angle_beta   90.00
_cell.angle_gamma   90.00
#
_symmetry.space_group_name_H-M   'P 1'
#
loop_
_entity.id
_entity.type
_entity.pdbx_description
1 polymer ?
#
loop_
_entity_poly.entity_id
_entity_poly.type
_entity_poly.pdbx_seq_one_letter_code
_entity_poly.pdbx_strand_id
1 'polypeptide(L)'
;MLPNMPPNAVVRGTNVAAVATQQQHAYQQQQSYEQVQYEQHAQQQQYHYDQQQQQQQQFAHLQAAYDHAAAAAAAAAVAASTNQDQAPSSSFEDHTPPSPPSQSFENAYGAPNLDAFSLGGTVHHDPKPPAKRKGAFRQEHAIKYGLKVIGPTTAPVSKVQCMFCVHYGREVSADDTKRKMNVKGIKYWTPPFRTDHYAMHHDLQHKVMFQHYENSSSQERLHFFEPDTVHRLRHLVPKVASSSSLDNMDKSKDNKPSTKRGKTSQSRVDPTPTKPTLDPFKMMLPPTEIPHDMQTLVDIYVGHHYTPLEEKWKALTTVASLVAQHVRNGFLETHIRRALLAGASKSEVVQVIMQSASFIGLPKTMDAMKVAHDVFLQGAADSQNQNTVFL
;
A
#
# COMPACT_ATOMS: atom_id res chain seq x y z
N MET A 1 84.71 -1.81 -47.36
CA MET A 1 85.33 -1.22 -46.16
C MET A 1 84.21 -0.90 -45.19
N LEU A 2 84.28 -1.47 -43.97
CA LEU A 2 83.17 -1.62 -43.01
C LEU A 2 82.80 -0.34 -42.21
N PRO A 3 81.60 -0.29 -41.58
CA PRO A 3 80.98 0.86 -40.89
C PRO A 3 81.19 0.84 -39.36
N ASN A 4 80.89 1.94 -38.62
CA ASN A 4 80.59 1.83 -37.18
C ASN A 4 79.85 3.03 -36.55
N MET A 5 79.04 2.74 -35.54
CA MET A 5 78.31 3.64 -34.63
C MET A 5 78.99 3.62 -33.22
N PRO A 6 78.43 4.22 -32.15
CA PRO A 6 78.92 5.36 -31.36
C PRO A 6 79.67 5.02 -30.03
N PRO A 7 79.92 6.00 -29.13
CA PRO A 7 79.85 5.71 -27.70
C PRO A 7 78.95 6.66 -26.88
N ASN A 8 78.24 6.05 -25.93
CA ASN A 8 77.45 6.63 -24.84
C ASN A 8 78.27 7.57 -23.93
N ALA A 9 77.70 8.71 -23.53
CA ALA A 9 78.18 9.51 -22.42
C ALA A 9 77.11 9.64 -21.32
N VAL A 10 77.51 9.24 -20.12
CA VAL A 10 76.75 9.10 -18.88
C VAL A 10 76.60 10.45 -18.19
N VAL A 11 75.36 10.84 -17.82
CA VAL A 11 75.09 11.77 -16.72
C VAL A 11 73.86 11.29 -15.93
N ARG A 12 74.08 10.45 -14.92
CA ARG A 12 73.12 10.10 -13.86
C ARG A 12 73.81 10.37 -12.52
N GLY A 13 73.39 11.41 -11.80
CA GLY A 13 73.97 11.67 -10.47
C GLY A 13 73.32 12.75 -9.61
N THR A 14 72.59 13.73 -10.15
CA THR A 14 72.17 14.91 -9.36
C THR A 14 70.67 15.03 -9.07
N ASN A 15 69.81 14.18 -9.62
CA ASN A 15 68.35 14.34 -9.50
C ASN A 15 67.67 13.51 -8.39
N VAL A 16 68.36 12.58 -7.74
CA VAL A 16 67.69 11.66 -6.79
C VAL A 16 67.37 12.33 -5.45
N ALA A 17 68.26 13.19 -4.95
CA ALA A 17 68.07 13.87 -3.67
C ALA A 17 66.96 14.93 -3.73
N ALA A 18 66.88 15.71 -4.81
CA ALA A 18 65.84 16.73 -5.02
C ALA A 18 64.45 16.13 -5.21
N VAL A 19 64.36 14.98 -5.91
CA VAL A 19 63.10 14.25 -6.07
C VAL A 19 62.66 13.64 -4.74
N ALA A 20 63.59 13.14 -3.91
CA ALA A 20 63.28 12.60 -2.59
C ALA A 20 62.74 13.68 -1.62
N THR A 21 63.34 14.88 -1.59
CA THR A 21 62.81 16.00 -0.78
C THR A 21 61.46 16.48 -1.30
N GLN A 22 61.26 16.59 -2.61
CA GLN A 22 59.97 16.97 -3.18
C GLN A 22 58.87 15.95 -2.83
N GLN A 23 59.19 14.66 -2.82
CA GLN A 23 58.26 13.60 -2.43
C GLN A 23 57.93 13.64 -0.93
N GLN A 24 58.91 13.95 -0.07
CA GLN A 24 58.68 14.15 1.37
C GLN A 24 57.79 15.37 1.67
N HIS A 25 57.97 16.48 0.95
CA HIS A 25 57.12 17.66 1.09
C HIS A 25 55.68 17.41 0.61
N ALA A 26 55.50 16.69 -0.51
CA ALA A 26 54.18 16.30 -0.99
C ALA A 26 53.46 15.38 0.02
N TYR A 27 54.18 14.44 0.63
CA TYR A 27 53.63 13.57 1.67
C TYR A 27 53.20 14.34 2.91
N GLN A 28 54.03 15.28 3.40
CA GLN A 28 53.67 16.15 4.52
C GLN A 28 52.45 17.03 4.21
N GLN A 29 52.35 17.55 2.98
CA GLN A 29 51.20 18.34 2.56
C GLN A 29 49.91 17.50 2.53
N GLN A 30 49.97 16.26 2.04
CA GLN A 30 48.83 15.35 2.04
C GLN A 30 48.36 15.01 3.46
N GLN A 31 49.29 14.72 4.38
CA GLN A 31 48.97 14.45 5.79
C GLN A 31 48.32 15.66 6.48
N SER A 32 48.80 16.88 6.18
CA SER A 32 48.19 18.11 6.73
C SER A 32 46.76 18.32 6.22
N TYR A 33 46.50 17.99 4.95
CA TYR A 33 45.17 18.10 4.36
C TYR A 33 44.20 17.09 4.98
N GLU A 34 44.64 15.84 5.18
CA GLU A 34 43.86 14.78 5.82
C GLU A 34 43.50 15.13 7.27
N GLN A 35 44.42 15.73 8.03
CA GLN A 35 44.13 16.20 9.39
C GLN A 35 43.06 17.29 9.43
N VAL A 36 43.15 18.28 8.52
CA VAL A 36 42.15 19.35 8.45
C VAL A 36 40.77 18.80 8.07
N GLN A 37 40.70 17.83 7.15
CA GLN A 37 39.45 17.17 6.78
C GLN A 37 38.85 16.40 7.96
N TYR A 38 39.68 15.68 8.72
CA TYR A 38 39.22 14.96 9.91
C TYR A 38 38.68 15.90 10.99
N GLU A 39 39.36 17.02 11.22
CA GLU A 39 38.93 18.02 12.19
C GLU A 39 37.61 18.71 11.80
N GLN A 40 37.44 19.04 10.52
CA GLN A 40 36.17 19.59 10.01
C GLN A 40 35.01 18.60 10.17
N HIS A 41 35.25 17.32 9.90
CA HIS A 41 34.24 16.28 10.06
C HIS A 41 33.87 16.08 11.54
N ALA A 42 34.86 16.08 12.44
CA ALA A 42 34.62 16.00 13.88
C ALA A 42 33.80 17.20 14.39
N GLN A 43 34.09 18.42 13.92
CA GLN A 43 33.31 19.61 14.25
C GLN A 43 31.86 19.52 13.76
N GLN A 44 31.63 19.02 12.54
CA GLN A 44 30.27 18.81 12.02
C GLN A 44 29.49 17.78 12.85
N GLN A 45 30.14 16.68 13.25
CA GLN A 45 29.51 15.68 14.10
C GLN A 45 29.12 16.26 15.47
N GLN A 46 29.99 17.07 16.06
CA GLN A 46 29.70 17.74 17.33
C GLN A 46 28.53 18.72 17.20
N TYR A 47 28.49 19.50 16.11
CA TYR A 47 27.35 20.39 15.83
C TYR A 47 26.01 19.64 15.70
N HIS A 48 26.01 18.49 15.02
CA HIS A 48 24.81 17.67 14.90
C HIS A 48 24.37 17.08 16.23
N TYR A 49 25.33 16.67 17.08
CA TYR A 49 25.04 16.17 18.42
C TYR A 49 24.41 17.26 19.30
N ASP A 50 24.97 18.47 19.29
CA ASP A 50 24.45 19.61 20.06
C ASP A 50 23.04 20.02 19.61
N GLN A 51 22.77 20.02 18.29
CA GLN A 51 21.44 20.22 17.74
C GLN A 51 20.42 19.19 18.25
N GLN A 52 20.82 17.91 18.29
CA GLN A 52 19.96 16.83 18.78
C GLN A 52 19.66 16.99 20.28
N GLN A 53 20.66 17.39 21.08
CA GLN A 53 20.48 17.65 22.50
C GLN A 53 19.55 18.85 22.77
N GLN A 54 19.70 19.93 22.00
CA GLN A 54 18.79 21.08 22.09
C GLN A 54 17.34 20.70 21.75
N GLN A 55 17.12 19.88 20.72
CA GLN A 55 15.78 19.38 20.39
C GLN A 55 15.19 18.52 21.51
N GLN A 56 16.00 17.65 22.14
CA GLN A 56 15.54 16.85 23.29
C GLN A 56 15.14 17.73 24.48
N GLN A 57 15.92 18.78 24.78
CA GLN A 57 15.60 19.73 25.84
C GLN A 57 14.30 20.52 25.54
N GLN A 58 14.12 20.95 24.29
CA GLN A 58 12.87 21.61 23.87
C GLN A 58 11.66 20.69 24.01
N PHE A 59 11.78 19.43 23.61
CA PHE A 59 10.72 18.44 23.77
C PHE A 59 10.39 18.18 25.24
N ALA A 60 11.41 18.05 26.11
CA ALA A 60 11.22 17.87 27.55
C ALA A 60 10.51 19.07 28.19
N HIS A 61 10.87 20.30 27.79
CA HIS A 61 10.20 21.51 28.27
C HIS A 61 8.73 21.57 27.82
N LEU A 62 8.45 21.20 26.57
CA LEU A 62 7.08 21.16 26.05
C LEU A 62 6.23 20.11 26.78
N GLN A 63 6.80 18.93 27.06
CA GLN A 63 6.13 17.87 27.82
C GLN A 63 5.80 18.33 29.24
N ALA A 64 6.73 18.98 29.93
CA ALA A 64 6.47 19.53 31.27
C ALA A 64 5.35 20.58 31.26
N ALA A 65 5.32 21.45 30.24
CA ALA A 65 4.25 22.44 30.09
C ALA A 65 2.88 21.77 29.86
N TYR A 66 2.83 20.70 29.07
CA TYR A 66 1.62 19.91 28.86
C TYR A 66 1.14 19.26 30.17
N ASP A 67 2.04 18.65 30.94
CA ASP A 67 1.72 18.00 32.21
C ASP A 67 1.21 19.01 33.24
N HIS A 68 1.80 20.21 33.28
CA HIS A 68 1.31 21.32 34.12
C HIS A 68 -0.09 21.79 33.71
N ALA A 69 -0.38 21.91 32.41
CA ALA A 69 -1.69 22.28 31.91
C ALA A 69 -2.75 21.20 32.20
N ALA A 70 -2.39 19.93 32.05
CA ALA A 70 -3.25 18.79 32.38
C ALA A 70 -3.57 18.74 33.88
N ALA A 71 -2.56 18.97 34.74
CA ALA A 71 -2.75 19.05 36.19
C ALA A 71 -3.66 20.24 36.59
N ALA A 72 -3.49 21.40 35.95
CA ALA A 72 -4.35 22.56 36.18
C ALA A 72 -5.81 22.30 35.75
N ALA A 73 -6.02 21.63 34.60
CA ALA A 73 -7.35 21.23 34.14
C ALA A 73 -8.01 20.21 35.10
N ALA A 74 -7.24 19.23 35.60
CA ALA A 74 -7.72 18.28 36.60
C ALA A 74 -8.10 18.98 37.92
N ALA A 75 -7.28 19.94 38.39
CA ALA A 75 -7.59 20.73 39.57
C ALA A 75 -8.86 21.59 39.39
N ALA A 76 -9.05 22.18 38.21
CA ALA A 76 -10.27 22.93 37.88
C ALA A 76 -11.52 22.03 37.86
N ALA A 77 -11.42 20.81 37.34
CA ALA A 77 -12.53 19.84 37.36
C ALA A 77 -12.91 19.41 38.79
N VAL A 78 -11.91 19.20 39.66
CA VAL A 78 -12.16 18.91 41.09
C VAL A 78 -12.84 20.09 41.78
N ALA A 79 -12.36 21.33 41.56
CA ALA A 79 -12.99 22.53 42.13
C ALA A 79 -14.42 22.79 41.63
N ALA A 80 -14.73 22.39 40.39
CA ALA A 80 -16.10 22.45 39.85
C ALA A 80 -17.04 21.42 40.50
N SER A 81 -16.53 20.24 40.88
CA SER A 81 -17.32 19.21 41.57
C SER A 81 -17.69 19.57 43.01
N THR A 82 -16.83 20.33 43.71
CA THR A 82 -17.08 20.73 45.12
C THR A 82 -18.18 21.79 45.26
N ASN A 83 -18.57 22.49 44.20
CA ASN A 83 -19.59 23.55 44.24
C ASN A 83 -21.03 23.05 43.96
N GLN A 84 -21.26 21.76 43.73
CA GLN A 84 -22.61 21.20 43.50
C GLN A 84 -23.36 20.72 44.76
N ASP A 85 -22.72 20.68 45.93
CA ASP A 85 -23.32 20.15 47.17
C ASP A 85 -24.00 21.20 48.08
N GLN A 86 -24.30 22.40 47.57
CA GLN A 86 -25.09 23.40 48.30
C GLN A 86 -26.29 23.88 47.50
N ALA A 87 -27.37 23.10 47.54
CA ALA A 87 -28.73 23.56 47.24
C ALA A 87 -29.70 23.07 48.35
N PRO A 88 -30.56 23.93 48.92
CA PRO A 88 -31.47 23.55 49.99
C PRO A 88 -32.71 22.84 49.45
N SER A 89 -33.15 21.83 50.19
CA SER A 89 -34.31 20.98 49.93
C SER A 89 -35.65 21.73 50.04
N SER A 90 -36.55 21.53 49.08
CA SER A 90 -37.99 21.71 49.29
C SER A 90 -38.77 20.53 48.70
N SER A 91 -39.64 19.99 49.55
CA SER A 91 -40.52 18.84 49.42
C SER A 91 -41.85 19.20 48.77
N PHE A 92 -42.42 18.35 47.89
CA PHE A 92 -43.86 18.00 47.93
C PHE A 92 -44.27 16.89 46.91
N GLU A 93 -44.70 15.77 47.48
CA GLU A 93 -45.82 14.85 47.17
C GLU A 93 -46.03 14.10 45.83
N ASP A 94 -46.50 12.87 46.07
CA ASP A 94 -46.67 11.67 45.25
C ASP A 94 -48.16 11.45 44.97
N HIS A 95 -48.57 11.32 43.70
CA HIS A 95 -49.91 10.82 43.33
C HIS A 95 -49.94 10.29 41.88
N THR A 96 -49.92 8.96 41.72
CA THR A 96 -50.52 8.24 40.57
C THR A 96 -52.04 8.41 40.52
N PRO A 97 -52.68 8.39 39.33
CA PRO A 97 -53.75 7.40 39.06
C PRO A 97 -53.87 7.01 37.54
N PRO A 98 -54.96 6.40 37.00
CA PRO A 98 -54.95 5.01 36.48
C PRO A 98 -55.44 4.86 35.00
N SER A 99 -55.36 3.65 34.44
CA SER A 99 -56.05 3.22 33.17
C SER A 99 -57.57 3.06 33.37
N PRO A 100 -58.46 3.27 32.35
CA PRO A 100 -59.13 2.15 31.62
C PRO A 100 -59.70 2.57 30.21
N PRO A 101 -60.71 1.89 29.58
CA PRO A 101 -60.77 0.54 29.02
C PRO A 101 -61.18 0.50 27.51
N SER A 102 -61.21 -0.73 26.96
CA SER A 102 -61.72 -1.15 25.65
C SER A 102 -63.26 -1.09 25.52
N GLN A 103 -63.78 -0.56 24.39
CA GLN A 103 -65.07 -0.97 23.81
C GLN A 103 -65.09 -0.84 22.27
N SER A 104 -65.73 -1.86 21.69
CA SER A 104 -66.10 -2.17 20.30
C SER A 104 -67.11 -1.20 19.67
N PHE A 105 -66.99 -0.99 18.35
CA PHE A 105 -68.17 -0.75 17.50
C PHE A 105 -67.91 -1.23 16.06
N GLU A 106 -68.72 -2.18 15.62
CA GLU A 106 -68.78 -2.73 14.27
C GLU A 106 -69.96 -2.12 13.50
N ASN A 107 -69.79 -2.07 12.18
CA ASN A 107 -70.80 -2.06 11.13
C ASN A 107 -71.53 -0.75 10.78
N ALA A 108 -71.26 -0.30 9.55
CA ALA A 108 -72.28 0.20 8.65
C ALA A 108 -72.06 -0.38 7.24
N TYR A 109 -72.91 -1.36 6.89
CA TYR A 109 -73.57 -1.63 5.59
C TYR A 109 -72.72 -1.47 4.29
N GLY A 110 -72.49 -2.46 3.43
CA GLY A 110 -73.38 -3.55 2.99
C GLY A 110 -73.74 -3.31 1.51
N ALA A 111 -73.22 -4.16 0.59
CA ALA A 111 -73.62 -4.24 -0.83
C ALA A 111 -75.10 -4.68 -0.97
N PRO A 112 -75.70 -4.67 -2.19
CA PRO A 112 -75.82 -5.97 -2.88
C PRO A 112 -75.88 -5.93 -4.44
N ASN A 113 -76.00 -7.16 -4.94
CA ASN A 113 -75.76 -7.79 -6.24
C ASN A 113 -76.88 -7.63 -7.28
N LEU A 114 -76.56 -7.71 -8.59
CA LEU A 114 -77.49 -8.17 -9.65
C LEU A 114 -76.74 -8.86 -10.80
N ASP A 115 -77.30 -9.99 -11.22
CA ASP A 115 -76.79 -10.98 -12.17
C ASP A 115 -76.90 -10.61 -13.68
N ALA A 116 -76.01 -11.23 -14.45
CA ALA A 116 -76.15 -11.77 -15.82
C ALA A 116 -76.48 -10.83 -17.02
N PHE A 117 -75.58 -10.79 -18.01
CA PHE A 117 -75.87 -11.18 -19.41
C PHE A 117 -74.58 -11.45 -20.20
N SER A 118 -74.60 -12.55 -20.95
CA SER A 118 -73.53 -13.10 -21.79
C SER A 118 -73.45 -12.40 -23.16
N LEU A 119 -72.25 -12.19 -23.72
CA LEU A 119 -71.93 -12.34 -25.15
C LEU A 119 -70.40 -12.45 -25.32
N GLY A 120 -69.98 -13.44 -26.13
CA GLY A 120 -68.63 -13.99 -26.16
C GLY A 120 -67.57 -13.24 -26.94
N GLY A 121 -66.33 -13.71 -26.76
CA GLY A 121 -65.14 -13.26 -27.49
C GLY A 121 -63.89 -13.91 -26.90
N THR A 122 -63.57 -15.11 -27.36
CA THR A 122 -62.39 -15.89 -26.97
C THR A 122 -61.09 -15.21 -27.40
N VAL A 123 -60.24 -14.83 -26.43
CA VAL A 123 -58.79 -14.79 -26.63
C VAL A 123 -58.15 -15.47 -25.43
N HIS A 124 -57.68 -16.70 -25.64
CA HIS A 124 -56.84 -17.41 -24.69
C HIS A 124 -55.54 -16.62 -24.48
N HIS A 125 -55.41 -15.97 -23.33
CA HIS A 125 -54.11 -15.71 -22.74
C HIS A 125 -53.95 -16.69 -21.58
N ASP A 126 -53.08 -17.70 -21.78
CA ASP A 126 -52.63 -18.58 -20.72
C ASP A 126 -52.24 -17.74 -19.49
N PRO A 127 -52.67 -18.09 -18.26
CA PRO A 127 -52.15 -17.47 -17.07
C PRO A 127 -50.66 -17.84 -17.00
N LYS A 128 -49.82 -16.84 -17.29
CA LYS A 128 -48.37 -16.93 -17.12
C LYS A 128 -48.11 -17.51 -15.71
N PRO A 129 -47.39 -18.63 -15.59
CA PRO A 129 -47.15 -19.25 -14.30
C PRO A 129 -46.56 -18.20 -13.35
N PRO A 130 -46.95 -18.20 -12.06
CA PRO A 130 -46.48 -17.20 -11.11
C PRO A 130 -44.96 -17.16 -11.19
N ALA A 131 -44.43 -15.96 -11.46
CA ALA A 131 -42.99 -15.77 -11.62
C ALA A 131 -42.31 -16.38 -10.38
N LYS A 132 -41.56 -17.47 -10.58
CA LYS A 132 -40.88 -18.21 -9.52
C LYS A 132 -40.19 -17.18 -8.63
N ARG A 133 -40.57 -17.12 -7.35
CA ARG A 133 -39.98 -16.20 -6.37
C ARG A 133 -38.46 -16.30 -6.50
N LYS A 134 -37.82 -15.28 -7.09
CA LYS A 134 -36.38 -15.28 -7.29
C LYS A 134 -35.77 -15.29 -5.89
N GLY A 135 -35.11 -16.39 -5.53
CA GLY A 135 -34.61 -16.59 -4.17
C GLY A 135 -33.74 -15.41 -3.75
N ALA A 136 -34.14 -14.74 -2.67
CA ALA A 136 -33.40 -13.65 -2.07
C ALA A 136 -32.03 -14.16 -1.60
N PHE A 137 -31.03 -13.26 -1.56
CA PHE A 137 -29.72 -13.62 -1.04
C PHE A 137 -29.83 -13.89 0.46
N ARG A 138 -29.34 -15.05 0.90
CA ARG A 138 -29.21 -15.36 2.33
C ARG A 138 -27.85 -14.89 2.81
N GLN A 139 -27.81 -14.04 3.84
CA GLN A 139 -26.57 -13.44 4.32
C GLN A 139 -25.54 -14.49 4.79
N GLU A 140 -26.01 -15.62 5.28
CA GLU A 140 -25.20 -16.80 5.62
C GLU A 140 -24.32 -17.31 4.46
N HIS A 141 -24.72 -17.09 3.20
CA HIS A 141 -23.93 -17.48 2.04
C HIS A 141 -22.63 -16.67 1.94
N ALA A 142 -22.58 -15.45 2.51
CA ALA A 142 -21.39 -14.61 2.50
C ALA A 142 -20.20 -15.29 3.19
N ILE A 143 -20.44 -15.89 4.36
CA ILE A 143 -19.38 -16.58 5.12
C ILE A 143 -19.29 -18.05 4.70
N LYS A 144 -20.40 -18.73 4.37
CA LYS A 144 -20.31 -20.16 3.99
C LYS A 144 -19.51 -20.38 2.70
N TYR A 145 -19.63 -19.46 1.74
CA TYR A 145 -19.03 -19.60 0.41
C TYR A 145 -17.99 -18.50 0.10
N GLY A 146 -17.61 -17.65 1.07
CA GLY A 146 -16.66 -16.57 0.81
C GLY A 146 -17.15 -15.58 -0.26
N LEU A 147 -18.33 -15.01 -0.07
CA LEU A 147 -18.97 -14.05 -0.98
C LEU A 147 -19.10 -12.67 -0.33
N LYS A 148 -19.02 -11.62 -1.15
CA LYS A 148 -19.29 -10.23 -0.71
C LYS A 148 -20.45 -9.63 -1.49
N VAL A 149 -21.41 -9.08 -0.77
CA VAL A 149 -22.52 -8.29 -1.34
C VAL A 149 -21.99 -6.98 -1.88
N ILE A 150 -22.41 -6.61 -3.09
CA ILE A 150 -22.07 -5.33 -3.71
C ILE A 150 -23.36 -4.55 -3.92
N GLY A 151 -23.40 -3.35 -3.33
CA GLY A 151 -24.53 -2.45 -3.42
C GLY A 151 -24.83 -1.80 -2.08
N PRO A 152 -25.82 -0.89 -2.04
CA PRO A 152 -26.23 -0.23 -0.82
C PRO A 152 -26.80 -1.24 0.19
N THR A 153 -26.31 -1.17 1.43
CA THR A 153 -26.68 -2.08 2.55
C THR A 153 -28.17 -2.06 2.86
N THR A 154 -28.87 -0.99 2.50
CA THR A 154 -30.30 -0.75 2.77
C THR A 154 -31.24 -1.33 1.71
N ALA A 155 -30.71 -1.82 0.58
CA ALA A 155 -31.49 -2.34 -0.54
C ALA A 155 -31.42 -3.87 -0.63
N PRO A 156 -32.40 -4.54 -1.26
CA PRO A 156 -32.30 -5.98 -1.53
C PRO A 156 -31.05 -6.28 -2.36
N VAL A 157 -30.33 -7.35 -1.96
CA VAL A 157 -29.07 -7.74 -2.59
C VAL A 157 -29.28 -8.02 -4.08
N SER A 158 -28.62 -7.21 -4.92
CA SER A 158 -28.72 -7.29 -6.38
C SER A 158 -27.56 -8.06 -7.00
N LYS A 159 -26.37 -8.05 -6.37
CA LYS A 159 -25.15 -8.67 -6.88
C LYS A 159 -24.24 -9.11 -5.74
N VAL A 160 -23.60 -10.27 -5.92
CA VAL A 160 -22.53 -10.76 -5.03
C VAL A 160 -21.29 -11.13 -5.84
N GLN A 161 -20.10 -10.90 -5.28
CA GLN A 161 -18.82 -11.31 -5.87
C GLN A 161 -18.14 -12.41 -5.09
N CYS A 162 -17.38 -13.24 -5.81
CA CYS A 162 -16.49 -14.24 -5.22
C CYS A 162 -15.28 -13.54 -4.58
N MET A 163 -15.01 -13.81 -3.31
CA MET A 163 -13.83 -13.27 -2.63
C MET A 163 -12.53 -13.97 -3.08
N PHE A 164 -12.59 -15.24 -3.47
CA PHE A 164 -11.39 -15.94 -3.97
C PHE A 164 -10.88 -15.37 -5.29
N CYS A 165 -11.78 -15.01 -6.21
CA CYS A 165 -11.46 -14.27 -7.43
C CYS A 165 -10.72 -12.96 -7.15
N VAL A 166 -11.13 -12.24 -6.10
CA VAL A 166 -10.59 -10.92 -5.77
C VAL A 166 -9.21 -11.03 -5.11
N HIS A 167 -9.04 -11.98 -4.19
CA HIS A 167 -7.84 -12.04 -3.34
C HIS A 167 -6.76 -12.98 -3.87
N TYR A 168 -7.14 -14.09 -4.50
CA TYR A 168 -6.21 -15.14 -4.94
C TYR A 168 -6.16 -15.28 -6.46
N GLY A 169 -7.17 -14.80 -7.18
CA GLY A 169 -7.28 -14.97 -8.63
C GLY A 169 -7.51 -16.43 -9.02
N ARG A 170 -7.43 -16.73 -10.32
CA ARG A 170 -7.65 -18.10 -10.82
C ARG A 170 -6.50 -19.02 -10.42
N GLU A 171 -6.84 -20.12 -9.75
CA GLU A 171 -5.91 -21.21 -9.49
C GLU A 171 -5.82 -22.10 -10.72
N VAL A 172 -4.60 -22.49 -11.09
CA VAL A 172 -4.39 -23.30 -12.28
C VAL A 172 -4.12 -24.74 -11.86
N SER A 173 -4.95 -25.65 -12.37
CA SER A 173 -4.77 -27.09 -12.13
C SER A 173 -3.76 -27.67 -13.11
N ALA A 174 -3.02 -28.71 -12.70
CA ALA A 174 -2.04 -29.40 -13.54
C ALA A 174 -2.65 -30.02 -14.82
N ASP A 175 -3.96 -30.32 -14.80
CA ASP A 175 -4.69 -30.89 -15.94
C ASP A 175 -5.21 -29.84 -16.94
N ASP A 176 -4.91 -28.55 -16.75
CA ASP A 176 -5.54 -27.47 -17.51
C ASP A 176 -4.88 -27.18 -18.88
N THR A 177 -4.13 -28.15 -19.42
CA THR A 177 -3.36 -28.03 -20.67
C THR A 177 -4.21 -27.85 -21.95
N LYS A 178 -5.55 -27.93 -21.86
CA LYS A 178 -6.43 -27.87 -23.05
C LYS A 178 -7.53 -26.82 -23.03
N ARG A 179 -7.75 -26.09 -21.93
CA ARG A 179 -8.79 -25.04 -21.91
C ARG A 179 -8.16 -23.67 -22.13
N LYS A 180 -8.11 -23.24 -23.40
CA LYS A 180 -8.01 -21.82 -23.77
C LYS A 180 -9.22 -21.08 -23.19
N MET A 181 -9.14 -20.62 -21.95
CA MET A 181 -10.08 -19.60 -21.45
C MET A 181 -9.35 -18.58 -20.59
N ASN A 182 -8.97 -17.51 -21.26
CA ASN A 182 -8.57 -16.24 -20.67
C ASN A 182 -9.78 -15.62 -19.96
N VAL A 183 -9.91 -15.83 -18.65
CA VAL A 183 -10.79 -15.01 -17.81
C VAL A 183 -10.06 -14.65 -16.53
N LYS A 184 -9.20 -13.62 -16.59
CA LYS A 184 -8.65 -12.92 -15.41
C LYS A 184 -9.71 -12.02 -14.74
N GLY A 185 -10.99 -12.41 -14.80
CA GLY A 185 -12.12 -11.58 -14.39
C GLY A 185 -12.71 -12.05 -13.06
N ILE A 186 -13.06 -11.09 -12.19
CA ILE A 186 -13.79 -11.39 -10.96
C ILE A 186 -15.17 -11.94 -11.30
N LYS A 187 -15.57 -13.07 -10.68
CA LYS A 187 -16.90 -13.65 -10.88
C LYS A 187 -17.94 -12.95 -10.01
N TYR A 188 -19.04 -12.56 -10.66
CA TYR A 188 -20.24 -11.99 -10.03
C TYR A 188 -21.46 -12.87 -10.28
N TRP A 189 -22.40 -12.90 -9.33
CA TRP A 189 -23.71 -13.52 -9.49
C TRP A 189 -24.83 -12.53 -9.17
N THR A 190 -25.93 -12.69 -9.89
CA THR A 190 -27.19 -11.98 -9.70
C THR A 190 -28.30 -13.00 -9.39
N PRO A 191 -29.47 -12.57 -8.89
CA PRO A 191 -30.56 -13.50 -8.57
C PRO A 191 -30.96 -14.38 -9.77
N PRO A 192 -31.24 -15.69 -9.58
CA PRO A 192 -31.36 -16.38 -8.29
C PRO A 192 -30.00 -16.85 -7.72
N PHE A 193 -29.77 -16.54 -6.45
CA PHE A 193 -28.52 -16.81 -5.71
C PHE A 193 -28.36 -18.29 -5.30
N ARG A 194 -28.27 -19.18 -6.27
CA ARG A 194 -28.14 -20.64 -6.05
C ARG A 194 -26.75 -21.02 -5.52
N THR A 195 -26.73 -21.84 -4.48
CA THR A 195 -25.49 -22.35 -3.86
C THR A 195 -24.67 -23.22 -4.79
N ASP A 196 -25.33 -24.00 -5.65
CA ASP A 196 -24.68 -24.91 -6.60
C ASP A 196 -23.73 -24.17 -7.55
N HIS A 197 -24.07 -22.94 -7.91
CA HIS A 197 -23.24 -22.11 -8.79
C HIS A 197 -21.96 -21.60 -8.09
N TYR A 198 -22.00 -21.40 -6.77
CA TYR A 198 -20.82 -21.01 -6.00
C TYR A 198 -19.86 -22.19 -5.89
N ALA A 199 -20.38 -23.35 -5.48
CA ALA A 199 -19.61 -24.58 -5.34
C ALA A 199 -18.91 -24.97 -6.65
N MET A 200 -19.67 -25.03 -7.76
CA MET A 200 -19.11 -25.36 -9.08
C MET A 200 -17.99 -24.37 -9.50
N HIS A 201 -18.14 -23.09 -9.19
CA HIS A 201 -17.11 -22.10 -9.51
C HIS A 201 -15.84 -22.31 -8.67
N HIS A 202 -15.97 -22.59 -7.37
CA HIS A 202 -14.82 -22.86 -6.51
C HIS A 202 -14.10 -24.14 -6.93
N ASP A 203 -14.82 -25.21 -7.24
CA ASP A 203 -14.23 -26.47 -7.72
C ASP A 203 -13.43 -26.27 -9.02
N LEU A 204 -13.91 -25.40 -9.90
CA LEU A 204 -13.30 -25.17 -11.22
C LEU A 204 -12.17 -24.13 -11.20
N GLN A 205 -12.18 -23.16 -10.29
CA GLN A 205 -11.26 -22.00 -10.35
C GLN A 205 -10.49 -21.72 -9.05
N HIS A 206 -10.92 -22.25 -7.91
CA HIS A 206 -10.37 -21.94 -6.58
C HIS A 206 -10.29 -23.17 -5.66
N LYS A 207 -9.97 -24.35 -6.22
CA LYS A 207 -10.08 -25.63 -5.50
C LYS A 207 -9.22 -25.67 -4.23
N VAL A 208 -7.99 -25.18 -4.30
CA VAL A 208 -7.02 -25.21 -3.20
C VAL A 208 -7.41 -24.23 -2.10
N MET A 209 -7.66 -22.96 -2.44
CA MET A 209 -7.99 -21.96 -1.44
C MET A 209 -9.39 -22.19 -0.84
N PHE A 210 -10.35 -22.67 -1.63
CA PHE A 210 -11.67 -23.02 -1.10
C PHE A 210 -11.58 -24.23 -0.16
N GLN A 211 -10.76 -25.24 -0.45
CA GLN A 211 -10.54 -26.36 0.47
C GLN A 211 -9.89 -25.90 1.78
N HIS A 212 -8.93 -24.96 1.73
CA HIS A 212 -8.36 -24.39 2.94
C HIS A 212 -9.41 -23.61 3.76
N TYR A 213 -10.27 -22.86 3.07
CA TYR A 213 -11.39 -22.14 3.69
C TYR A 213 -12.42 -23.06 4.34
N GLU A 214 -12.76 -24.16 3.68
CA GLU A 214 -13.69 -25.16 4.20
C GLU A 214 -13.13 -25.86 5.44
N ASN A 215 -11.81 -26.08 5.49
CA ASN A 215 -11.14 -26.66 6.65
C ASN A 215 -10.89 -25.65 7.79
N SER A 216 -11.05 -24.34 7.55
CA SER A 216 -10.90 -23.31 8.58
C SER A 216 -12.12 -23.27 9.50
N SER A 217 -11.88 -22.92 10.76
CA SER A 217 -12.95 -22.67 11.75
C SER A 217 -13.82 -21.47 11.37
N SER A 218 -15.03 -21.39 11.93
CA SER A 218 -15.95 -20.27 11.66
C SER A 218 -15.35 -18.90 12.00
N GLN A 219 -14.47 -18.81 13.01
CA GLN A 219 -13.79 -17.58 13.38
C GLN A 219 -12.67 -17.23 12.40
N GLU A 220 -11.88 -18.21 11.96
CA GLU A 220 -10.85 -18.00 10.93
C GLU A 220 -11.45 -17.58 9.59
N ARG A 221 -12.63 -18.09 9.24
CA ARG A 221 -13.34 -17.71 8.00
C ARG A 221 -13.73 -16.23 7.94
N LEU A 222 -13.86 -15.55 9.09
CA LEU A 222 -14.12 -14.10 9.14
C LEU A 222 -12.88 -13.29 8.71
N HIS A 223 -11.70 -13.76 9.09
CA HIS A 223 -10.42 -13.09 8.82
C HIS A 223 -9.65 -13.70 7.63
N PHE A 224 -10.24 -14.68 6.95
CA PHE A 224 -9.58 -15.42 5.87
C PHE A 224 -9.21 -14.53 4.67
N PHE A 225 -10.01 -13.50 4.41
CA PHE A 225 -9.80 -12.54 3.33
C PHE A 225 -9.17 -11.23 3.83
N GLU A 226 -8.74 -11.16 5.09
CA GLU A 226 -7.94 -10.04 5.56
C GLU A 226 -6.54 -10.07 4.92
N PRO A 227 -5.93 -8.90 4.68
CA PRO A 227 -4.65 -8.79 3.96
C PRO A 227 -3.57 -9.73 4.51
N ASP A 228 -3.37 -9.74 5.83
CA ASP A 228 -2.36 -10.57 6.51
C ASP A 228 -2.55 -12.07 6.25
N THR A 229 -3.79 -12.56 6.36
CA THR A 229 -4.13 -13.97 6.12
C THR A 229 -3.98 -14.33 4.64
N VAL A 230 -4.45 -13.45 3.76
CA VAL A 230 -4.32 -13.62 2.30
C VAL A 230 -2.86 -13.69 1.88
N HIS A 231 -2.01 -12.81 2.43
CA HIS A 231 -0.58 -12.80 2.14
C HIS A 231 0.08 -14.12 2.54
N ARG A 232 -0.19 -14.60 3.76
CA ARG A 232 0.33 -15.87 4.28
C ARG A 232 -0.08 -17.07 3.41
N LEU A 233 -1.33 -17.11 2.98
CA LEU A 233 -1.88 -18.25 2.25
C LEU A 233 -1.61 -18.21 0.75
N ARG A 234 -1.20 -17.06 0.19
CA ARG A 234 -0.94 -16.90 -1.24
C ARG A 234 0.11 -17.88 -1.78
N HIS A 235 1.08 -18.28 -0.96
CA HIS A 235 2.10 -19.26 -1.33
C HIS A 235 1.56 -20.68 -1.54
N LEU A 236 0.37 -20.98 -1.00
CA LEU A 236 -0.29 -22.27 -1.16
C LEU A 236 -1.00 -22.42 -2.51
N VAL A 237 -1.21 -21.31 -3.24
CA VAL A 237 -1.82 -21.32 -4.57
C VAL A 237 -0.85 -21.90 -5.60
N PRO A 238 -1.18 -23.01 -6.28
CA PRO A 238 -0.35 -23.56 -7.33
C PRO A 238 -0.21 -22.55 -8.48
N LYS A 239 1.03 -22.14 -8.78
CA LYS A 239 1.35 -21.29 -9.94
C LYS A 239 1.77 -22.19 -11.11
N VAL A 240 1.28 -21.88 -12.32
CA VAL A 240 1.77 -22.54 -13.55
C VAL A 240 3.24 -22.20 -13.70
N ALA A 241 4.10 -23.22 -13.78
CA ALA A 241 5.47 -23.02 -14.21
C ALA A 241 5.45 -22.41 -15.62
N SER A 242 5.85 -21.15 -15.74
CA SER A 242 6.15 -20.56 -17.04
C SER A 242 7.35 -21.32 -17.62
N SER A 243 7.13 -22.01 -18.73
CA SER A 243 8.16 -22.70 -19.49
C SER A 243 9.16 -21.69 -20.08
N SER A 244 10.23 -21.41 -19.37
CA SER A 244 11.43 -20.76 -19.94
C SER A 244 12.63 -20.98 -19.03
N SER A 245 13.23 -22.17 -19.14
CA SER A 245 14.66 -22.47 -18.88
C SER A 245 14.82 -23.96 -18.60
N LEU A 246 14.83 -24.75 -19.67
CA LEU A 246 15.50 -26.04 -19.68
C LEU A 246 16.35 -26.01 -20.92
N ASP A 247 17.63 -25.70 -20.73
CA ASP A 247 18.76 -26.22 -21.51
C ASP A 247 20.03 -25.61 -20.89
N ASN A 248 20.56 -26.28 -19.87
CA ASN A 248 21.99 -26.56 -19.85
C ASN A 248 22.27 -27.79 -18.99
N MET A 249 22.88 -28.74 -19.68
CA MET A 249 23.17 -30.10 -19.30
C MET A 249 24.23 -30.15 -18.19
N ASP A 250 23.97 -31.04 -17.24
CA ASP A 250 24.90 -32.06 -16.75
C ASP A 250 26.24 -31.64 -16.12
N LYS A 251 26.30 -31.79 -14.80
CA LYS A 251 27.40 -32.54 -14.18
C LYS A 251 26.94 -33.25 -12.92
N SER A 252 26.62 -34.53 -13.08
CA SER A 252 26.56 -35.52 -12.02
C SER A 252 27.86 -35.58 -11.21
N LYS A 253 27.75 -35.67 -9.87
CA LYS A 253 28.48 -36.67 -9.09
C LYS A 253 27.87 -36.84 -7.69
N ASP A 254 27.43 -38.06 -7.46
CA ASP A 254 26.83 -38.60 -6.26
C ASP A 254 27.77 -38.61 -5.05
N ASN A 255 27.22 -38.36 -3.86
CA ASN A 255 27.25 -39.34 -2.76
C ASN A 255 26.41 -38.86 -1.56
N LYS A 256 25.46 -39.71 -1.14
CA LYS A 256 24.69 -39.68 0.12
C LYS A 256 25.38 -40.64 1.12
N PRO A 257 24.86 -40.88 2.35
CA PRO A 257 24.34 -40.03 3.44
C PRO A 257 25.22 -40.13 4.70
N SER A 258 25.07 -39.22 5.68
CA SER A 258 25.29 -39.61 7.08
C SER A 258 24.42 -38.85 8.08
N THR A 259 23.88 -39.64 8.99
CA THR A 259 23.04 -39.39 10.15
C THR A 259 23.77 -38.66 11.29
N LYS A 260 23.05 -37.80 12.03
CA LYS A 260 23.16 -37.49 13.48
C LYS A 260 22.16 -36.34 13.76
N ARG A 261 21.01 -36.49 14.42
CA ARG A 261 20.64 -36.98 15.76
C ARG A 261 21.23 -36.16 16.92
N GLY A 262 20.33 -35.40 17.57
CA GLY A 262 20.38 -34.92 18.96
C GLY A 262 20.84 -33.46 19.13
N LYS A 263 20.28 -32.63 20.00
CA LYS A 263 19.20 -32.77 21.01
C LYS A 263 18.98 -31.38 21.65
N THR A 264 17.72 -31.02 21.95
CA THR A 264 17.22 -30.22 23.11
C THR A 264 17.84 -28.85 23.42
N SER A 265 17.07 -27.78 23.69
CA SER A 265 16.23 -27.66 24.89
C SER A 265 15.14 -26.59 24.77
N GLN A 266 14.06 -26.84 25.51
CA GLN A 266 12.88 -26.02 25.70
C GLN A 266 13.19 -24.66 26.36
N SER A 267 12.40 -23.63 26.04
CA SER A 267 11.66 -22.93 27.10
C SER A 267 10.30 -22.47 26.57
N ARG A 268 9.30 -22.76 27.38
CA ARG A 268 7.89 -22.47 27.24
C ARG A 268 7.62 -21.30 28.17
N VAL A 269 7.14 -20.18 27.66
CA VAL A 269 6.45 -19.17 28.48
C VAL A 269 5.33 -18.57 27.63
N ASP A 270 4.10 -18.70 28.11
CA ASP A 270 2.92 -17.93 27.74
C ASP A 270 1.95 -18.02 28.94
N PRO A 271 0.97 -17.11 29.13
CA PRO A 271 0.91 -15.69 28.72
C PRO A 271 0.39 -14.78 29.87
N THR A 272 0.45 -13.44 29.71
CA THR A 272 -0.39 -12.52 30.50
C THR A 272 -0.93 -11.39 29.62
N PRO A 273 -2.24 -11.08 29.64
CA PRO A 273 -2.84 -10.11 28.75
C PRO A 273 -2.73 -8.70 29.34
N THR A 274 -2.06 -7.78 28.64
CA THR A 274 -2.12 -6.35 28.94
C THR A 274 -2.95 -5.63 27.88
N LYS A 275 -3.99 -4.97 28.40
CA LYS A 275 -5.04 -4.13 27.82
C LYS A 275 -4.72 -3.48 26.46
N PRO A 276 -5.70 -3.38 25.54
CA PRO A 276 -5.55 -2.59 24.34
C PRO A 276 -5.59 -1.11 24.70
N THR A 277 -4.42 -0.47 24.82
CA THR A 277 -4.33 0.98 24.69
C THR A 277 -4.73 1.30 23.25
N LEU A 278 -5.93 1.84 23.09
CA LEU A 278 -6.38 2.40 21.81
C LEU A 278 -5.43 3.55 21.47
N ASP A 279 -4.54 3.30 20.51
CA ASP A 279 -3.72 4.33 19.89
C ASP A 279 -4.64 5.22 19.03
N PRO A 280 -4.84 6.50 19.39
CA PRO A 280 -5.74 7.40 18.66
C PRO A 280 -5.28 7.68 17.22
N PHE A 281 -4.04 7.30 16.85
CA PHE A 281 -3.54 7.45 15.48
C PHE A 281 -3.81 6.24 14.57
N LYS A 282 -4.32 5.13 15.11
CA LYS A 282 -4.60 3.92 14.30
C LYS A 282 -5.92 3.99 13.51
N MET A 283 -6.65 5.10 13.59
CA MET A 283 -7.99 5.25 13.02
C MET A 283 -8.09 6.20 11.82
N MET A 284 -7.01 6.41 11.05
CA MET A 284 -7.07 7.27 9.85
C MET A 284 -6.27 6.82 8.62
N LEU A 285 -5.59 5.67 8.63
CA LEU A 285 -4.92 5.18 7.43
C LEU A 285 -5.53 3.85 6.97
N PRO A 286 -5.85 3.68 5.66
CA PRO A 286 -6.17 2.37 5.12
C PRO A 286 -5.03 1.40 5.44
N PRO A 287 -5.28 0.08 5.54
CA PRO A 287 -4.23 -0.90 5.75
C PRO A 287 -3.36 -0.96 4.50
N THR A 288 -2.40 -0.04 4.40
CA THR A 288 -1.36 -0.08 3.39
C THR A 288 -0.34 -1.06 3.92
N GLU A 289 -0.36 -2.28 3.38
CA GLU A 289 0.77 -3.21 3.50
C GLU A 289 2.03 -2.43 3.10
N ILE A 290 2.89 -2.11 4.06
CA ILE A 290 4.19 -1.51 3.79
C ILE A 290 4.96 -2.59 3.00
N PRO A 291 5.30 -2.35 1.72
CA PRO A 291 5.88 -3.42 0.93
C PRO A 291 7.20 -3.88 1.55
N HIS A 292 7.33 -5.19 1.79
CA HIS A 292 8.51 -5.79 2.41
C HIS A 292 9.68 -5.96 1.43
N ASP A 293 9.48 -5.66 0.16
CA ASP A 293 10.47 -5.75 -0.91
C ASP A 293 10.64 -4.39 -1.60
N MET A 294 11.89 -3.94 -1.75
CA MET A 294 12.23 -2.70 -2.43
C MET A 294 11.73 -2.70 -3.88
N GLN A 295 11.70 -3.87 -4.54
CA GLN A 295 11.22 -3.97 -5.92
C GLN A 295 9.74 -3.59 -6.02
N THR A 296 8.92 -3.98 -5.04
CA THR A 296 7.49 -3.65 -5.03
C THR A 296 7.26 -2.15 -4.79
N LEU A 297 8.08 -1.52 -3.93
CA LEU A 297 8.05 -0.06 -3.76
C LEU A 297 8.41 0.67 -5.06
N VAL A 298 9.43 0.19 -5.77
CA VAL A 298 9.84 0.74 -7.07
C VAL A 298 8.73 0.56 -8.11
N ASP A 299 8.11 -0.61 -8.20
CA ASP A 299 7.03 -0.87 -9.17
C ASP A 299 5.79 0.00 -8.92
N ILE A 300 5.47 0.27 -7.64
CA ILE A 300 4.42 1.21 -7.23
C ILE A 300 4.82 2.65 -7.58
N TYR A 301 6.07 3.04 -7.28
CA TYR A 301 6.61 4.38 -7.56
C TYR A 301 6.68 4.69 -9.06
N VAL A 302 7.11 3.73 -9.87
CA VAL A 302 7.24 3.87 -11.32
C VAL A 302 5.87 3.77 -12.00
N GLY A 303 4.92 3.06 -11.39
CA GLY A 303 3.53 2.98 -11.86
C GLY A 303 3.36 2.14 -13.12
N HIS A 304 4.20 1.11 -13.32
CA HIS A 304 4.23 0.30 -14.54
C HIS A 304 2.94 -0.51 -14.78
N HIS A 305 2.24 -0.91 -13.71
CA HIS A 305 1.07 -1.79 -13.79
C HIS A 305 -0.24 -1.19 -13.26
N TYR A 306 -0.18 -0.04 -12.59
CA TYR A 306 -1.31 0.48 -11.80
C TYR A 306 -1.97 1.73 -12.39
N THR A 307 -1.32 2.44 -13.31
CA THR A 307 -1.84 3.70 -13.86
C THR A 307 -2.03 3.61 -15.37
N PRO A 308 -3.24 3.88 -15.90
CA PRO A 308 -3.54 3.87 -17.34
C PRO A 308 -2.98 5.11 -18.06
N LEU A 309 -2.22 5.95 -17.37
CA LEU A 309 -1.67 7.19 -17.90
C LEU A 309 -0.48 6.88 -18.83
N GLU A 310 -0.24 7.72 -19.83
CA GLU A 310 0.95 7.59 -20.68
C GLU A 310 2.22 7.96 -19.92
N GLU A 311 3.36 7.39 -20.31
CA GLU A 311 4.66 7.58 -19.64
C GLU A 311 5.07 9.05 -19.57
N LYS A 312 4.82 9.82 -20.63
CA LYS A 312 5.03 11.28 -20.68
C LYS A 312 4.29 12.00 -19.55
N TRP A 313 3.00 11.75 -19.42
CA TRP A 313 2.14 12.42 -18.45
C TRP A 313 2.42 11.95 -17.02
N LYS A 314 2.80 10.68 -16.83
CA LYS A 314 3.28 10.19 -15.52
C LYS A 314 4.50 10.99 -15.08
N ALA A 315 5.51 11.10 -15.94
CA ALA A 315 6.74 11.81 -15.61
C ALA A 315 6.49 13.29 -15.30
N LEU A 316 5.67 14.00 -16.11
CA LEU A 316 5.30 15.39 -15.84
C LEU A 316 4.53 15.57 -14.52
N THR A 317 3.65 14.62 -14.18
CA THR A 317 2.93 14.64 -12.90
C THR A 317 3.89 14.43 -11.72
N THR A 318 4.86 13.52 -11.86
CA THR A 318 5.90 13.32 -10.85
C THR A 318 6.78 14.56 -10.68
N VAL A 319 7.13 15.26 -11.77
CA VAL A 319 7.86 16.54 -11.71
C VAL A 319 7.07 17.55 -10.86
N ALA A 320 5.79 17.76 -11.13
CA ALA A 320 4.96 18.67 -10.33
C ALA A 320 4.92 18.29 -8.83
N SER A 321 4.81 16.99 -8.53
CA SER A 321 4.86 16.49 -7.15
C SER A 321 6.20 16.77 -6.47
N LEU A 322 7.32 16.55 -7.16
CA LEU A 322 8.66 16.81 -6.62
C LEU A 322 8.90 18.31 -6.39
N VAL A 323 8.38 19.18 -7.25
CA VAL A 323 8.40 20.64 -7.03
C VAL A 323 7.63 21.00 -5.76
N ALA A 324 6.47 20.38 -5.52
CA ALA A 324 5.66 20.62 -4.31
C ALA A 324 6.41 20.23 -3.02
N GLN A 325 7.04 19.05 -3.04
CA GLN A 325 7.78 18.49 -1.91
C GLN A 325 9.08 19.26 -1.64
N HIS A 326 9.66 19.91 -2.67
CA HIS A 326 10.91 20.67 -2.57
C HIS A 326 12.05 19.87 -1.94
N VAL A 327 12.22 18.63 -2.44
CA VAL A 327 13.30 17.76 -1.97
C VAL A 327 14.58 18.07 -2.76
N ARG A 328 15.69 18.33 -2.04
CA ARG A 328 17.00 18.66 -2.63
C ARG A 328 17.82 17.42 -2.96
N ASN A 329 17.15 16.38 -3.44
CA ASN A 329 17.78 15.16 -3.91
C ASN A 329 17.65 15.15 -5.46
N GLY A 330 18.63 14.61 -6.18
CA GLY A 330 18.71 14.65 -7.67
C GLY A 330 17.54 13.97 -8.43
N PHE A 331 16.46 13.61 -7.74
CA PHE A 331 15.25 13.04 -8.30
C PHE A 331 14.54 14.01 -9.23
N LEU A 332 14.46 15.31 -8.90
CA LEU A 332 13.80 16.28 -9.79
C LEU A 332 14.46 16.30 -11.17
N GLU A 333 15.78 16.35 -11.21
CA GLU A 333 16.57 16.24 -12.44
C GLU A 333 16.31 14.92 -13.18
N THR A 334 16.36 13.79 -12.47
CA THR A 334 16.13 12.46 -13.05
C THR A 334 14.75 12.36 -13.70
N HIS A 335 13.71 12.89 -13.05
CA HIS A 335 12.35 12.86 -13.56
C HIS A 335 12.10 13.87 -14.70
N ILE A 336 12.81 15.00 -14.73
CA ILE A 336 12.81 15.91 -15.89
C ILE A 336 13.44 15.20 -17.10
N ARG A 337 14.59 14.52 -16.93
CA ARG A 337 15.21 13.74 -18.00
C ARG A 337 14.29 12.62 -18.50
N ARG A 338 13.65 11.87 -17.59
CA ARG A 338 12.66 10.84 -17.92
C ARG A 338 11.48 11.42 -18.71
N ALA A 339 10.99 12.60 -18.34
CA ALA A 339 9.91 13.25 -19.09
C ALA A 339 10.32 13.59 -20.53
N LEU A 340 11.55 14.11 -20.73
CA LEU A 340 12.08 14.40 -22.06
C LEU A 340 12.24 13.11 -22.89
N LEU A 341 12.76 12.03 -22.30
CA LEU A 341 12.89 10.73 -22.97
C LEU A 341 11.53 10.13 -23.34
N ALA A 342 10.50 10.39 -22.54
CA ALA A 342 9.13 9.99 -22.82
C ALA A 342 8.43 10.88 -23.88
N GLY A 343 9.13 11.86 -24.46
CA GLY A 343 8.60 12.73 -25.52
C GLY A 343 7.94 14.02 -25.04
N ALA A 344 8.16 14.42 -23.77
CA ALA A 344 7.80 15.78 -23.35
C ALA A 344 8.73 16.82 -23.97
N SER A 345 8.19 17.98 -24.33
CA SER A 345 9.01 19.10 -24.77
C SER A 345 9.57 19.87 -23.57
N LYS A 346 10.67 20.61 -23.78
CA LYS A 346 11.21 21.52 -22.78
C LYS A 346 10.17 22.57 -22.34
N SER A 347 9.32 23.03 -23.25
CA SER A 347 8.27 24.00 -22.95
C SER A 347 7.18 23.43 -22.05
N GLU A 348 6.80 22.16 -22.24
CA GLU A 348 5.81 21.50 -21.37
C GLU A 348 6.33 21.37 -19.94
N VAL A 349 7.61 21.00 -19.76
CA VAL A 349 8.25 20.94 -18.45
C VAL A 349 8.27 22.32 -17.78
N VAL A 350 8.70 23.36 -18.50
CA VAL A 350 8.72 24.75 -18.00
C VAL A 350 7.31 25.20 -17.60
N GLN A 351 6.30 24.87 -18.40
CA GLN A 351 4.93 25.30 -18.14
C GLN A 351 4.32 24.59 -16.92
N VAL A 352 4.63 23.31 -16.70
CA VAL A 352 4.25 22.59 -15.47
C VAL A 352 4.88 23.24 -14.23
N ILE A 353 6.16 23.56 -14.29
CA ILE A 353 6.87 24.22 -13.19
C ILE A 353 6.28 25.63 -12.98
N MET A 354 6.09 26.42 -14.03
CA MET A 354 5.54 27.77 -13.93
C MET A 354 4.11 27.79 -13.37
N GLN A 355 3.26 26.87 -13.82
CA GLN A 355 1.89 26.73 -13.31
C GLN A 355 1.86 26.36 -11.82
N SER A 356 2.89 25.66 -11.34
CA SER A 356 3.04 25.30 -9.94
C SER A 356 3.24 26.50 -9.03
N ALA A 357 3.71 27.65 -9.54
CA ALA A 357 3.95 28.86 -8.74
C ALA A 357 2.71 29.33 -7.98
N SER A 358 1.51 29.24 -8.60
CA SER A 358 0.25 29.69 -7.99
C SER A 358 -0.22 28.82 -6.83
N PHE A 359 0.20 27.55 -6.78
CA PHE A 359 -0.26 26.59 -5.78
C PHE A 359 0.80 26.27 -4.72
N ILE A 360 2.07 26.23 -5.13
CA ILE A 360 3.20 25.80 -4.29
C ILE A 360 4.02 27.01 -3.79
N GLY A 361 3.95 28.13 -4.50
CA GLY A 361 4.68 29.37 -4.20
C GLY A 361 5.92 29.57 -5.07
N LEU A 362 6.29 30.84 -5.23
CA LEU A 362 7.36 31.28 -6.12
C LEU A 362 8.77 30.76 -5.73
N PRO A 363 9.20 30.75 -4.45
CA PRO A 363 10.58 30.34 -4.11
C PRO A 363 10.90 28.90 -4.53
N LYS A 364 10.02 27.95 -4.22
CA LYS A 364 10.18 26.53 -4.58
C LYS A 364 10.17 26.34 -6.10
N THR A 365 9.30 27.07 -6.78
CA THR A 365 9.18 27.02 -8.24
C THR A 365 10.43 27.57 -8.93
N MET A 366 11.02 28.64 -8.39
CA MET A 366 12.24 29.21 -8.93
C MET A 366 13.43 28.27 -8.80
N ASP A 367 13.57 27.56 -7.68
CA ASP A 367 14.64 26.58 -7.52
C ASP A 367 14.46 25.38 -8.46
N ALA A 368 13.22 24.91 -8.65
CA ALA A 368 12.92 23.89 -9.66
C ALA A 368 13.24 24.35 -11.09
N MET A 369 13.01 25.63 -11.40
CA MET A 369 13.33 26.20 -12.70
C MET A 369 14.84 26.21 -12.98
N LYS A 370 15.67 26.46 -11.95
CA LYS A 370 17.14 26.36 -12.07
C LYS A 370 17.57 24.94 -12.41
N VAL A 371 17.03 23.94 -11.71
CA VAL A 371 17.31 22.52 -12.00
C VAL A 371 16.89 22.16 -13.42
N ALA A 372 15.71 22.59 -13.87
CA ALA A 372 15.26 22.35 -15.24
C ALA A 372 16.21 22.98 -16.28
N HIS A 373 16.65 24.21 -16.02
CA HIS A 373 17.61 24.90 -16.86
C HIS A 373 18.94 24.13 -16.97
N ASP A 374 19.48 23.67 -15.85
CA ASP A 374 20.75 22.92 -15.82
C ASP A 374 20.64 21.60 -16.60
N VAL A 375 19.53 20.88 -16.46
CA VAL A 375 19.24 19.66 -17.24
C VAL A 375 19.14 19.95 -18.73
N PHE A 376 18.50 21.07 -19.11
CA PHE A 376 18.36 21.45 -20.52
C PHE A 376 19.69 21.84 -21.18
N LEU A 377 20.63 22.37 -20.41
CA LEU A 377 22.00 22.66 -20.86
C LEU A 377 22.82 21.38 -21.00
N GLN A 378 22.75 20.48 -20.01
CA GLN A 378 23.48 19.20 -20.04
C GLN A 378 23.00 18.30 -21.18
N GLY A 379 21.68 18.23 -21.41
CA GLY A 379 21.10 17.45 -22.51
C GLY A 379 21.44 17.95 -23.92
N ALA A 380 22.08 19.12 -24.07
CA ALA A 380 22.62 19.59 -25.35
C ALA A 380 24.01 18.98 -25.65
N ALA A 381 24.73 18.47 -24.63
CA ALA A 381 26.06 17.88 -24.77
C ALA A 381 26.05 16.35 -24.99
N ASP A 382 25.00 15.65 -24.55
CA ASP A 382 24.99 14.18 -24.40
C ASP A 382 24.27 13.41 -25.51
N SER A 383 24.34 13.87 -26.77
CA SER A 383 23.84 13.09 -27.91
C SER A 383 24.67 11.81 -28.20
N GLN A 384 25.70 11.52 -27.40
CA GLN A 384 26.69 10.46 -27.63
C GLN A 384 26.72 9.35 -26.57
N ASN A 385 25.89 9.38 -25.52
CA ASN A 385 25.99 8.38 -24.45
C ASN A 385 24.63 7.75 -24.08
N GLN A 386 24.08 6.95 -24.99
CA GLN A 386 22.81 6.21 -24.82
C GLN A 386 22.94 4.90 -24.04
N ASN A 387 23.97 4.69 -23.21
CA ASN A 387 24.25 3.37 -22.64
C ASN A 387 24.63 3.35 -21.15
N THR A 388 23.92 4.09 -20.31
CA THR A 388 23.96 3.84 -18.86
C THR A 388 22.57 3.52 -18.33
N VAL A 389 22.31 2.22 -18.34
CA VAL A 389 21.26 1.51 -17.62
C VAL A 389 21.35 1.88 -16.13
N PHE A 390 20.24 2.37 -15.58
CA PHE A 390 20.03 2.60 -14.15
C PHE A 390 19.99 1.26 -13.40
N LEU A 391 20.74 1.18 -12.30
CA LEU A 391 20.52 0.27 -11.18
C LEU A 391 19.93 1.07 -10.01
#